data_AF-A0A947DJE0-F1
#
_entry.id   AF-A0A947DJE0-F1
#
_cell.length_a   1.000
_cell.length_b   1.000
_cell.length_c   1.000
_cell.angle_alpha   90.00
_cell.angle_beta   90.00
_cell.angle_gamma   90.00
#
_symmetry.space_group_name_H-M   'P 1'
#
loop_
_entity.id
_entity.type
_entity.pdbx_description
1 polymer ?
#
loop_
_entity_poly.entity_id
_entity_poly.type
_entity_poly.pdbx_seq_one_letter_code
_entity_poly.pdbx_strand_id
1 'polypeptide(L)'
;MDKLEHYRKCIRDFLNHYSQFWQESDIENQIIFDTEHDHYLLLKAGWDEDQRIYYPVFHFDIKDDKIWVQENTTDIEIDKDFEEMGISKKEIVVGFHHPLMRENSEFAAA
;
A
#
# COMPACT_ATOMS: atom_id res chain seq x y z
N MET A 1 1.85 11.14 -17.47
CA MET A 1 0.39 10.90 -17.45
C MET A 1 0.12 9.41 -17.49
N ASP A 2 0.54 8.69 -18.52
CA ASP A 2 0.31 7.23 -18.64
C ASP A 2 0.91 6.42 -17.49
N LYS A 3 2.12 6.76 -17.04
CA LYS A 3 2.79 6.07 -15.93
C LYS A 3 2.10 6.27 -14.58
N LEU A 4 1.73 7.51 -14.28
CA LEU A 4 0.97 7.86 -13.07
C LEU A 4 -0.38 7.14 -13.05
N GLU A 5 -1.13 7.17 -14.14
CA GLU A 5 -2.41 6.47 -14.24
C GLU A 5 -2.26 4.95 -14.11
N HIS A 6 -1.17 4.38 -14.66
CA HIS A 6 -0.84 2.98 -14.47
C HIS A 6 -0.61 2.65 -12.99
N TYR A 7 0.19 3.43 -12.27
CA TYR A 7 0.41 3.24 -10.82
C TYR A 7 -0.87 3.37 -10.01
N ARG A 8 -1.67 4.42 -10.27
CA ARG A 8 -2.98 4.61 -9.64
C ARG A 8 -3.89 3.42 -9.87
N LYS A 9 -3.86 2.84 -11.07
CA LYS A 9 -4.64 1.63 -11.38
C LYS A 9 -4.12 0.43 -10.60
N CYS A 10 -2.82 0.15 -10.64
CA CYS A 10 -2.21 -0.98 -9.94
C CYS A 10 -2.44 -0.94 -8.43
N ILE A 11 -2.23 0.22 -7.79
CA ILE A 11 -2.47 0.39 -6.34
C ILE A 11 -3.95 0.16 -6.02
N ARG A 12 -4.87 0.75 -6.80
CA ARG A 12 -6.31 0.56 -6.57
C ARG A 12 -6.72 -0.90 -6.78
N ASP A 13 -6.22 -1.57 -7.81
CA ASP A 13 -6.52 -2.97 -8.06
C ASP A 13 -6.00 -3.87 -6.94
N PHE A 14 -4.75 -3.63 -6.47
CA PHE A 14 -4.16 -4.29 -5.31
C PHE A 14 -5.02 -4.10 -4.05
N LEU A 15 -5.36 -2.86 -3.69
CA LEU A 15 -6.14 -2.57 -2.49
C LEU A 15 -7.57 -3.13 -2.58
N ASN A 16 -8.21 -3.04 -3.75
CA ASN A 16 -9.52 -3.65 -3.98
C ASN A 16 -9.45 -5.18 -3.83
N HIS A 17 -8.41 -5.82 -4.37
CA HIS A 17 -8.20 -7.26 -4.21
C HIS A 17 -8.11 -7.63 -2.73
N TYR A 18 -7.18 -7.01 -1.99
CA TYR A 18 -6.93 -7.36 -0.59
C TYR A 18 -8.05 -6.93 0.37
N SER A 19 -8.85 -5.92 0.01
CA SER A 19 -10.01 -5.52 0.81
C SER A 19 -11.05 -6.63 1.00
N GLN A 20 -11.06 -7.64 0.12
CA GLN A 20 -11.99 -8.76 0.17
C GLN A 20 -11.52 -9.88 1.12
N PHE A 21 -10.30 -9.81 1.64
CA PHE A 21 -9.72 -10.79 2.57
C PHE A 21 -9.90 -10.34 4.03
N TRP A 22 -9.64 -11.26 4.97
CA TRP A 22 -9.73 -11.02 6.42
C TRP A 22 -11.04 -10.35 6.86
N GLN A 23 -12.14 -10.80 6.29
CA GLN A 23 -13.48 -10.36 6.69
C GLN A 23 -13.79 -10.91 8.08
N GLU A 24 -14.10 -10.00 9.00
CA GLU A 24 -14.40 -10.32 10.40
C GLU A 24 -15.68 -9.60 10.80
N SER A 25 -16.47 -10.20 11.68
CA SER A 25 -17.67 -9.52 12.21
C SER A 25 -17.25 -8.26 12.95
N ASP A 26 -18.02 -7.18 12.79
CA ASP A 26 -17.83 -5.93 13.53
C ASP A 26 -16.49 -5.20 13.27
N ILE A 27 -15.73 -5.65 12.26
CA ILE A 27 -14.53 -4.99 11.74
C ILE A 27 -14.66 -4.74 10.24
N GLU A 28 -14.66 -3.47 9.87
CA GLU A 28 -14.75 -3.05 8.48
C GLU A 28 -13.37 -2.94 7.84
N ASN A 29 -13.26 -3.46 6.61
CA ASN A 29 -12.17 -3.13 5.69
C ASN A 29 -12.56 -1.88 4.90
N GLN A 30 -11.97 -0.74 5.24
CA GLN A 30 -12.24 0.56 4.61
C GLN A 30 -11.14 0.89 3.60
N ILE A 31 -11.54 1.11 2.35
CA ILE A 31 -10.65 1.63 1.30
C ILE A 31 -10.76 3.15 1.28
N ILE A 32 -9.61 3.82 1.33
CA ILE A 32 -9.52 5.29 1.26
C ILE A 32 -8.61 5.65 0.10
N PHE A 33 -9.18 6.30 -0.91
CA PHE A 33 -8.45 6.78 -2.08
C PHE A 33 -8.53 8.31 -2.14
N ASP A 34 -7.39 8.96 -1.96
CA ASP A 34 -7.19 10.37 -2.27
C ASP A 34 -6.42 10.45 -3.60
N THR A 35 -7.15 10.56 -4.71
CA THR A 35 -6.55 10.67 -6.04
C THR A 35 -6.04 12.07 -6.37
N GLU A 36 -6.36 13.07 -5.54
CA GLU A 36 -5.87 14.45 -5.73
C GLU A 36 -4.46 14.59 -5.16
N HIS A 37 -4.21 13.97 -4.00
CA HIS A 37 -2.92 14.00 -3.30
C HIS A 37 -2.12 12.70 -3.44
N ASP A 38 -2.66 11.70 -4.14
CA ASP A 38 -2.06 10.39 -4.39
C ASP A 38 -1.75 9.58 -3.11
N HIS A 39 -2.73 9.50 -2.19
CA HIS A 39 -2.70 8.66 -0.99
C HIS A 39 -3.75 7.53 -1.07
N TYR A 40 -3.33 6.30 -0.79
CA TYR A 40 -4.17 5.11 -0.94
C TYR A 40 -4.01 4.15 0.24
N LEU A 41 -5.09 3.89 0.96
CA LEU A 41 -5.07 3.08 2.18
C LEU A 41 -6.12 1.97 2.14
N LEU A 42 -5.76 0.82 2.72
CA LEU A 42 -6.72 -0.16 3.26
C LEU A 42 -6.61 -0.11 4.79
N LEU A 43 -7.71 0.20 5.46
CA LEU A 43 -7.78 0.40 6.90
C LEU A 43 -8.72 -0.64 7.51
N LYS A 44 -8.31 -1.28 8.62
CA LYS A 44 -9.27 -1.98 9.48
C LYS A 44 -9.87 -1.00 10.48
N ALA A 45 -11.18 -1.00 10.61
CA ALA A 45 -11.90 -0.14 11.56
C ALA A 45 -13.08 -0.89 12.19
N GLY A 46 -13.03 -1.11 13.50
CA GLY A 46 -14.07 -1.85 14.19
C GLY A 46 -13.74 -2.17 15.64
N TRP A 47 -14.36 -3.22 16.14
CA TRP A 47 -14.15 -3.73 17.49
C TRP A 47 -14.07 -5.25 17.45
N ASP A 48 -13.11 -5.81 18.19
CA ASP A 48 -13.07 -7.22 18.53
C ASP A 48 -13.39 -7.31 20.03
N GLU A 49 -14.61 -7.73 20.35
CA GLU A 49 -15.18 -7.64 21.71
C GLU A 49 -15.03 -6.23 22.33
N ASP A 50 -14.16 -6.08 23.32
CA ASP A 50 -13.87 -4.81 24.01
C ASP A 50 -12.60 -4.11 23.48
N GLN A 51 -11.91 -4.70 22.50
CA GLN A 51 -10.71 -4.17 21.90
C GLN A 51 -11.00 -3.34 20.65
N ARG A 52 -10.53 -2.09 20.64
CA ARG A 52 -10.59 -1.23 19.45
C ARG A 52 -9.63 -1.77 18.38
N ILE A 53 -10.18 -2.05 17.20
CA ILE A 53 -9.39 -2.36 16.00
C ILE A 53 -9.39 -1.13 15.10
N TYR A 54 -8.23 -0.50 14.95
CA TYR A 54 -8.05 0.66 14.08
C TYR A 54 -6.60 0.81 13.63
N TYR A 55 -6.29 0.30 12.43
CA TYR A 55 -4.93 0.39 11.88
C TYR A 55 -4.93 0.24 10.35
N PRO A 56 -4.00 0.90 9.64
CA PRO A 56 -3.79 0.67 8.21
C PRO A 56 -3.17 -0.72 7.99
N VAL A 57 -3.81 -1.53 7.14
CA VAL A 57 -3.25 -2.81 6.67
C VAL A 57 -2.18 -2.55 5.61
N PHE A 58 -2.52 -1.69 4.66
CA PHE A 58 -1.65 -1.22 3.60
C PHE A 58 -1.79 0.29 3.46
N HIS A 59 -0.68 0.98 3.19
CA HIS A 59 -0.69 2.40 2.86
C HIS A 59 0.34 2.66 1.77
N PHE A 60 -0.12 3.26 0.68
CA PHE A 60 0.70 3.66 -0.46
C PHE A 60 0.56 5.15 -0.75
N ASP A 61 1.66 5.78 -1.12
CA ASP A 61 1.65 7.07 -1.82
C ASP A 61 2.19 6.93 -3.24
N ILE A 62 1.87 7.88 -4.11
CA ILE A 62 2.65 8.14 -5.32
C ILE A 62 3.36 9.48 -5.18
N LYS A 63 4.69 9.46 -5.18
CA LYS A 63 5.52 10.67 -5.03
C LYS A 63 6.70 10.59 -5.98
N ASP A 64 7.01 11.69 -6.65
CA ASP A 64 8.15 11.81 -7.57
C ASP A 64 8.22 10.66 -8.59
N ASP A 65 7.08 10.32 -9.20
CA ASP A 65 6.91 9.21 -10.15
C ASP A 65 7.32 7.83 -9.61
N LYS A 66 7.12 7.60 -8.31
CA LYS A 66 7.35 6.31 -7.63
C LYS A 66 6.25 5.97 -6.64
N ILE A 67 6.09 4.67 -6.39
CA ILE A 67 5.15 4.14 -5.41
C ILE A 67 5.88 4.00 -4.08
N TRP A 68 5.38 4.66 -3.05
CA TRP A 68 5.94 4.58 -1.70
C TRP A 68 5.07 3.66 -0.86
N VAL A 69 5.66 2.56 -0.35
CA VAL A 69 4.99 1.70 0.62
C VAL A 69 5.21 2.29 2.01
N GLN A 70 4.19 2.92 2.57
CA GLN A 70 4.25 3.57 3.88
C GLN A 70 3.95 2.59 5.02
N GLU A 71 3.12 1.58 4.77
CA GLU A 71 2.78 0.56 5.75
C GLU A 71 2.42 -0.76 5.06
N ASN A 72 2.83 -1.86 5.69
CA ASN A 72 2.41 -3.22 5.36
C ASN A 72 2.41 -4.04 6.67
N THR A 73 1.24 -4.21 7.27
CA THR A 73 1.11 -4.98 8.52
C THR A 73 0.84 -6.47 8.27
N THR A 74 1.24 -6.99 7.11
CA THR A 74 0.98 -8.37 6.66
C THR A 74 2.29 -9.06 6.29
N ASP A 75 2.22 -10.35 5.97
CA ASP A 75 3.31 -11.13 5.40
C ASP A 75 3.32 -11.12 3.85
N ILE A 76 2.46 -10.30 3.22
CA ILE A 76 2.38 -10.20 1.76
C ILE A 76 3.59 -9.48 1.19
N GLU A 77 4.20 -10.10 0.18
CA GLU A 77 5.29 -9.57 -0.62
C GLU A 77 4.74 -8.64 -1.72
N ILE A 78 4.45 -7.39 -1.36
CA ILE A 78 3.87 -6.36 -2.25
C ILE A 78 4.65 -6.22 -3.57
N ASP A 79 5.97 -6.37 -3.52
CA ASP A 79 6.83 -6.24 -4.70
C ASP A 79 6.57 -7.32 -5.76
N LYS A 80 6.15 -8.52 -5.36
CA LYS A 80 5.78 -9.59 -6.30
C LYS A 80 4.49 -9.26 -7.04
N ASP A 81 3.47 -8.84 -6.31
CA ASP A 81 2.19 -8.47 -6.91
C ASP A 81 2.36 -7.29 -7.87
N PHE A 82 3.15 -6.28 -7.47
CA PHE A 82 3.47 -5.16 -8.33
C PHE A 82 4.34 -5.55 -9.54
N GLU A 83 5.27 -6.50 -9.41
CA GLU A 83 6.04 -7.03 -10.53
C GLU A 83 5.13 -7.74 -11.56
N GLU A 84 4.15 -8.52 -11.11
CA GLU A 84 3.14 -9.14 -11.98
C GLU A 84 2.28 -8.10 -12.72
N MET A 85 2.08 -6.92 -12.11
CA MET A 85 1.40 -5.78 -12.72
C MET A 85 2.31 -4.93 -13.63
N GLY A 86 3.60 -5.26 -13.73
CA GLY A 86 4.56 -4.57 -14.59
C GLY A 86 5.34 -3.43 -13.91
N ILE A 87 5.32 -3.35 -12.58
CA ILE A 87 6.05 -2.35 -11.79
C ILE A 87 7.32 -2.99 -11.23
N SER A 88 8.48 -2.45 -11.55
CA SER A 88 9.75 -2.97 -11.06
C SER A 88 10.08 -2.50 -9.64
N LYS A 89 10.95 -3.22 -8.92
CA LYS A 89 11.44 -2.80 -7.58
C LYS A 89 12.09 -1.40 -7.58
N LYS A 90 12.62 -0.93 -8.71
CA LYS A 90 13.24 0.41 -8.86
C LYS A 90 12.23 1.55 -8.94
N GLU A 91 10.96 1.22 -9.02
CA GLU A 91 9.84 2.15 -9.02
C GLU A 91 9.13 2.20 -7.67
N ILE A 92 9.55 1.34 -6.73
CA ILE A 92 8.99 1.20 -5.40
C ILE A 92 9.99 1.72 -4.37
N VAL A 93 9.52 2.54 -3.44
CA VAL A 93 10.27 3.02 -2.28
C VAL A 93 9.68 2.41 -1.02
N VAL A 94 10.51 1.81 -0.18
CA VAL A 94 10.08 1.32 1.13
C VAL A 94 10.07 2.50 2.12
N GLY A 95 8.91 3.15 2.23
CA GLY A 95 8.70 4.39 2.97
C GLY A 95 8.94 4.25 4.48
N PHE A 96 8.57 3.11 5.07
CA PHE A 96 8.81 2.83 6.49
C PHE A 96 10.26 2.47 6.84
N HIS A 97 11.13 2.20 5.85
CA HIS A 97 12.58 2.09 6.11
C HIS A 97 13.19 3.46 6.32
N HIS A 98 14.14 3.57 7.26
CA HIS A 98 14.93 4.79 7.43
C HIS A 98 15.70 5.11 6.13
N PRO A 99 15.83 6.39 5.70
CA PRO A 99 16.46 6.75 4.44
C PRO A 99 17.83 6.07 4.18
N LEU A 100 18.70 6.02 5.20
CA LEU A 100 20.02 5.37 5.11
C LEU A 100 19.96 3.85 4.82
N MET A 101 18.85 3.18 5.14
CA MET A 101 18.66 1.76 4.82
C MET A 101 18.25 1.55 3.37
N ARG A 102 17.59 2.54 2.75
CA ARG A 102 17.05 2.41 1.39
C ARG A 102 18.16 2.41 0.34
N GLU A 103 19.25 3.14 0.59
CA GLU A 103 20.42 3.21 -0.32
C GLU A 103 21.05 1.84 -0.57
N ASN A 104 20.98 0.93 0.40
CA ASN A 104 21.56 -0.41 0.32
C ASN A 104 20.52 -1.50 -0.01
N SER A 105 19.29 -1.10 -0.37
CA SER A 105 18.21 -2.04 -0.71
C SER A 105 18.12 -2.29 -2.21
N GLU A 106 17.41 -3.35 -2.59
CA GLU A 106 17.09 -3.62 -3.99
C GLU A 106 16.03 -2.66 -4.58
N PHE A 107 15.36 -1.90 -3.71
CA PHE A 107 14.33 -0.91 -4.04
C PHE A 107 14.91 0.46 -4.44
N ALA A 108 14.06 1.44 -4.70
CA ALA A 108 14.46 2.84 -4.84
C ALA A 108 14.72 3.51 -3.48
N ALA A 109 15.65 4.46 -3.46
CA ALA A 109 15.99 5.24 -2.26
C ALA A 109 15.00 6.37 -1.95
N ALA A 110 14.45 6.97 -3.00
CA ALA A 110 13.46 8.04 -3.01
C ALA A 110 12.72 7.99 -4.34
#